data_AF-A0A1G2T7B4-F1
#
_entry.id   AF-A0A1G2T7B4-F1
#
_cell.length_a   1.000
_cell.length_b   1.000
_cell.length_c   1.000
_cell.angle_alpha   90.00
_cell.angle_beta   90.00
_cell.angle_gamma   90.00
#
_symmetry.space_group_name_H-M   'P 1'
#
loop_
_entity.id
_entity.type
_entity.pdbx_description
1 polymer ?
#
loop_
_entity_poly.entity_id
_entity_poly.type
_entity_poly.pdbx_seq_one_letter_code
_entity_poly.pdbx_strand_id
1 'polypeptide(L)'
;MDKPRLTEKEIQTIISLRKRGHTLSEIRKSVPKGKSTISKYIQGVVPYKKFEAVLASKQNGSRTKRQAVADWKTASNFITNKLGIINERDFILMAGMLYWGEGSKTFDLAIINTDPALLRIFIKGLYAMNVPKEYIKISLRLFGDLDETESIHFWLKELNLNRNQLVSINWLKGKKKGKLLYGMCRLRVKRGALYFKQLISMINLFKKLP
;
A
#
# COMPACT_ATOMS: atom_id res chain seq x y z
N MET A 1 -37.24 20.23 -23.09
CA MET A 1 -37.39 21.24 -22.02
C MET A 1 -36.08 22.00 -21.89
N ASP A 2 -36.05 23.26 -22.32
CA ASP A 2 -34.87 24.10 -22.15
C ASP A 2 -34.56 24.31 -20.67
N LYS A 3 -33.30 24.11 -20.28
CA LYS A 3 -32.88 24.44 -18.92
C LYS A 3 -33.06 25.94 -18.72
N PRO A 4 -33.72 26.39 -17.64
CA PRO A 4 -33.97 27.82 -17.42
C PRO A 4 -32.64 28.59 -17.44
N ARG A 5 -32.62 29.72 -18.17
CA ARG A 5 -31.50 30.66 -18.21
C ARG A 5 -31.14 31.08 -16.78
N LEU A 6 -29.85 31.33 -16.53
CA LEU A 6 -29.43 31.83 -15.22
C LEU A 6 -30.03 33.20 -14.98
N THR A 7 -30.44 33.44 -13.74
CA THR A 7 -30.83 34.78 -13.27
C THR A 7 -29.60 35.67 -13.12
N GLU A 8 -29.80 36.98 -13.22
CA GLU A 8 -28.77 38.01 -12.98
C GLU A 8 -28.02 37.75 -11.66
N LYS A 9 -28.78 37.44 -10.60
CA LYS A 9 -28.25 37.15 -9.25
C LYS A 9 -27.33 35.93 -9.24
N GLU A 10 -27.67 34.86 -9.96
CA GLU A 10 -26.81 33.68 -10.05
C GLU A 10 -25.53 33.98 -10.84
N ILE A 11 -25.61 34.76 -11.93
CA ILE A 11 -24.45 35.17 -12.72
C ILE A 11 -23.49 36.00 -11.86
N GLN A 12 -24.00 37.01 -11.13
CA GLN A 12 -23.20 37.82 -10.21
C GLN A 12 -22.55 36.96 -9.11
N THR A 13 -23.28 35.95 -8.61
CA THR A 13 -22.75 35.01 -7.63
C THR A 13 -21.60 34.18 -8.20
N ILE A 14 -21.73 33.65 -9.43
CA ILE A 14 -20.68 32.90 -10.13
C ILE A 14 -19.41 33.75 -10.30
N ILE A 15 -19.58 34.98 -10.80
CA ILE A 15 -18.46 35.91 -11.04
C ILE A 15 -17.79 36.28 -9.70
N SER A 16 -18.58 36.60 -8.67
CA SER A 16 -18.07 36.94 -7.33
C SER A 16 -17.27 35.79 -6.72
N LEU A 17 -17.78 34.55 -6.79
CA LEU A 17 -17.07 33.38 -6.29
C LEU A 17 -15.78 33.14 -7.08
N ARG A 18 -15.81 33.29 -8.41
CA ARG A 18 -14.59 33.16 -9.22
C ARG A 18 -13.54 34.21 -8.85
N LYS A 19 -13.95 35.47 -8.69
CA LYS A 19 -13.07 36.57 -8.25
C LYS A 19 -12.44 36.28 -6.88
N ARG A 20 -13.15 35.56 -6.01
CA ARG A 20 -12.67 35.11 -4.69
C ARG A 20 -11.85 33.81 -4.71
N GLY A 21 -11.46 33.32 -5.89
CA GLY A 21 -10.56 32.17 -6.04
C GLY A 21 -11.23 30.80 -5.92
N HIS A 22 -12.55 30.72 -6.10
CA HIS A 22 -13.26 29.45 -6.17
C HIS A 22 -13.08 28.77 -7.54
N THR A 23 -12.86 27.46 -7.51
CA THR A 23 -12.83 26.57 -8.68
C THR A 23 -14.25 26.33 -9.21
N LEU A 24 -14.36 25.93 -10.49
CA LEU A 24 -15.65 25.56 -11.10
C LEU A 24 -16.43 24.54 -10.25
N SER A 25 -15.74 23.55 -9.67
CA SER A 25 -16.34 22.55 -8.78
C SER A 25 -16.88 23.12 -7.48
N GLU A 26 -16.21 24.12 -6.90
CA GLU A 26 -16.68 24.80 -5.67
C GLU A 26 -17.86 25.72 -5.98
N ILE A 27 -17.81 26.46 -7.10
CA ILE A 27 -18.93 27.31 -7.54
C ILE A 27 -20.19 26.47 -7.77
N ARG A 28 -20.05 25.28 -8.35
CA ARG A 28 -21.17 24.35 -8.56
C ARG A 28 -21.85 23.90 -7.26
N LYS A 29 -21.14 23.88 -6.12
CA LYS A 29 -21.76 23.54 -4.83
C LYS A 29 -22.70 24.65 -4.35
N SER A 30 -22.39 25.91 -4.70
CA SER A 30 -23.17 27.09 -4.33
C SER A 30 -24.23 27.47 -5.36
N VAL A 31 -24.01 27.13 -6.64
CA VAL A 31 -24.93 27.39 -7.75
C VAL A 31 -25.20 26.06 -8.47
N PRO A 32 -26.37 25.44 -8.28
CA PRO A 32 -26.67 24.07 -8.75
C PRO A 32 -26.99 24.05 -10.26
N LYS A 33 -26.08 24.58 -11.08
CA LYS A 33 -26.18 24.61 -12.55
C LYS A 33 -25.10 23.71 -13.17
N GLY A 34 -25.28 23.39 -14.45
CA GLY A 34 -24.36 22.54 -15.19
C GLY A 34 -22.93 23.11 -15.22
N LYS A 35 -21.92 22.22 -15.20
CA LYS A 35 -20.51 22.62 -15.28
C LYS A 35 -20.21 23.48 -16.50
N SER A 36 -20.75 23.10 -17.67
CA SER A 36 -20.60 23.84 -18.92
C SER A 36 -21.22 25.24 -18.82
N THR A 37 -22.37 25.36 -18.16
CA THR A 37 -23.05 26.65 -17.97
C THR A 37 -22.23 27.57 -17.09
N ILE A 38 -21.76 27.11 -15.93
CA ILE A 38 -20.90 27.89 -15.02
C ILE A 38 -19.59 28.27 -15.71
N SER A 39 -19.00 27.36 -16.49
CA SER A 39 -17.74 27.59 -17.21
C SER A 39 -17.80 28.82 -18.12
N LYS A 40 -18.92 29.04 -18.82
CA LYS A 40 -19.11 30.18 -19.72
C LYS A 40 -18.99 31.52 -18.99
N TYR A 41 -19.50 31.61 -17.76
CA TYR A 41 -19.53 32.85 -16.97
C TYR A 41 -18.27 33.11 -16.14
N ILE A 42 -17.39 32.12 -15.99
CA ILE A 42 -16.08 32.29 -15.32
C ILE A 42 -14.92 32.49 -16.30
N GLN A 43 -15.17 32.29 -17.61
CA GLN A 43 -14.18 32.49 -18.66
C GLN A 43 -13.79 33.97 -18.72
N GLY A 44 -12.49 34.26 -18.72
CA GLY A 44 -11.97 35.64 -18.71
C GLY A 44 -12.09 36.38 -17.36
N VAL A 45 -12.72 35.79 -16.34
CA VAL A 45 -12.82 36.41 -15.01
C VAL A 45 -11.49 36.25 -14.27
N VAL A 46 -10.79 37.37 -14.09
CA VAL A 46 -9.54 37.45 -13.34
C VAL A 46 -9.84 37.48 -11.83
N PRO A 47 -9.22 36.61 -11.02
CA PRO A 47 -9.34 36.65 -9.56
C PRO A 47 -8.79 37.96 -8.96
N TYR A 48 -9.25 38.33 -7.77
CA TYR A 48 -8.52 39.35 -7.01
C TYR A 48 -7.11 38.86 -6.71
N LYS A 49 -6.12 39.76 -6.78
CA LYS A 49 -4.69 39.45 -6.62
C LYS A 49 -4.40 38.57 -5.39
N LYS A 50 -5.09 38.81 -4.27
CA LYS A 50 -4.96 38.01 -3.02
C LYS A 50 -5.44 36.55 -3.11
N PHE A 51 -6.24 36.19 -4.11
CA PHE A 51 -6.80 34.85 -4.31
C PHE A 51 -6.23 34.12 -5.52
N GLU A 52 -5.38 34.77 -6.32
CA GLU A 52 -4.80 34.20 -7.55
C GLU A 52 -3.95 32.96 -7.25
N ALA A 53 -3.02 33.07 -6.29
CA ALA A 53 -2.17 31.96 -5.85
C ALA A 53 -2.99 30.77 -5.29
N VAL A 54 -4.04 31.07 -4.52
CA VAL A 54 -4.92 30.05 -3.93
C VAL A 54 -5.66 29.29 -5.03
N LEU A 55 -6.20 29.99 -6.02
CA LEU A 55 -6.91 29.37 -7.13
C LEU A 55 -5.98 28.54 -8.01
N ALA A 56 -4.79 29.06 -8.34
CA ALA A 56 -3.78 28.35 -9.11
C ALA A 56 -3.35 27.05 -8.41
N SER A 57 -3.10 27.11 -7.10
CA SER A 57 -2.79 25.94 -6.26
C SER A 57 -3.90 24.88 -6.31
N LYS A 58 -5.18 25.27 -6.15
CA LYS A 58 -6.32 24.34 -6.23
C LYS A 58 -6.48 23.71 -7.61
N GLN A 59 -6.28 24.47 -8.68
CA GLN A 59 -6.38 23.96 -10.05
C GLN A 59 -5.22 23.01 -10.39
N ASN A 60 -4.00 23.35 -9.98
CA ASN A 60 -2.83 22.48 -10.12
C ASN A 60 -2.98 21.21 -9.29
N GLY A 61 -3.45 21.29 -8.04
CA GLY A 61 -3.71 20.11 -7.21
C GLY A 61 -4.71 19.14 -7.84
N SER A 62 -5.75 19.64 -8.52
CA SER A 62 -6.70 18.79 -9.27
C SER A 62 -6.07 18.11 -10.49
N ARG A 63 -5.16 18.80 -11.18
CA ARG A 63 -4.43 18.26 -12.33
C ARG A 63 -3.41 17.22 -11.88
N THR A 64 -2.60 17.52 -10.86
CA THR A 64 -1.62 16.61 -10.26
C THR A 64 -2.29 15.35 -9.73
N LYS A 65 -3.44 15.47 -9.06
CA LYS A 65 -4.19 14.29 -8.58
C LYS A 65 -4.68 13.42 -9.74
N ARG A 66 -5.16 14.02 -10.83
CA ARG A 66 -5.56 13.28 -12.04
C ARG A 66 -4.38 12.60 -12.72
N GLN A 67 -3.25 13.28 -12.83
CA GLN A 67 -2.03 12.72 -13.38
C GLN A 67 -1.55 11.54 -12.54
N ALA A 68 -1.48 11.69 -11.21
CA ALA A 68 -1.08 10.60 -10.33
C ALA A 68 -1.97 9.35 -10.48
N VAL A 69 -3.29 9.51 -10.62
CA VAL A 69 -4.19 8.37 -10.89
C VAL A 69 -3.88 7.71 -12.24
N ALA A 70 -3.60 8.50 -13.28
CA ALA A 70 -3.22 7.98 -14.59
C ALA A 70 -1.86 7.27 -14.54
N ASP A 71 -0.90 7.79 -13.78
CA ASP A 71 0.42 7.20 -13.58
C ASP A 71 0.31 5.86 -12.84
N TRP A 72 -0.51 5.79 -11.78
CA TRP A 72 -0.80 4.54 -11.07
C TRP A 72 -1.40 3.48 -12.00
N LYS A 73 -2.35 3.88 -12.86
CA LYS A 73 -2.94 2.96 -13.84
C LYS A 73 -1.91 2.49 -14.86
N THR A 74 -1.09 3.40 -15.38
CA THR A 74 -0.02 3.08 -16.32
C THR A 74 1.00 2.11 -15.72
N ALA A 75 1.47 2.39 -14.50
CA ALA A 75 2.41 1.52 -13.78
C ALA A 75 1.82 0.14 -13.48
N SER A 76 0.57 0.09 -13.03
CA SER A 76 -0.15 -1.16 -12.76
C SER A 76 -0.28 -2.02 -14.03
N ASN A 77 -0.69 -1.41 -15.14
CA ASN A 77 -0.79 -2.10 -16.43
C ASN A 77 0.56 -2.60 -16.93
N PHE A 78 1.61 -1.79 -16.79
CA PHE A 78 2.97 -2.18 -17.17
C PHE A 78 3.42 -3.44 -16.43
N ILE A 79 3.29 -3.48 -15.10
CA ILE A 79 3.68 -4.63 -14.29
C ILE A 79 2.80 -5.85 -14.57
N THR A 80 1.49 -5.66 -14.70
CA THR A 80 0.55 -6.75 -15.01
C THR A 80 0.89 -7.41 -16.35
N ASN A 81 1.19 -6.61 -17.38
CA ASN A 81 1.56 -7.12 -18.70
C ASN A 81 2.95 -7.77 -18.71
N LYS A 82 3.90 -7.28 -17.89
CA LYS A 82 5.26 -7.82 -17.83
C LYS A 82 5.34 -9.13 -17.05
N LEU A 83 4.61 -9.25 -15.94
CA LEU A 83 4.65 -10.43 -15.08
C LEU A 83 3.68 -11.53 -15.53
N GLY A 84 2.53 -11.17 -16.11
CA GLY A 84 1.52 -12.15 -16.50
C GLY A 84 1.01 -12.98 -15.32
N ILE A 85 0.85 -14.29 -15.52
CA ILE A 85 0.40 -15.22 -14.48
C ILE A 85 1.61 -15.65 -13.64
N ILE A 86 1.54 -15.36 -12.33
CA ILE A 86 2.53 -15.80 -11.35
C ILE A 86 2.45 -17.32 -11.21
N ASN A 87 3.59 -17.99 -11.37
CA ASN A 87 3.72 -19.44 -11.25
C ASN A 87 4.68 -19.85 -10.11
N GLU A 88 4.94 -21.15 -9.99
CA GLU A 88 5.78 -21.72 -8.93
C GLU A 88 7.20 -21.15 -8.93
N ARG A 89 7.83 -20.98 -10.10
CA ARG A 89 9.16 -20.39 -10.24
C ARG A 89 9.19 -18.98 -9.64
N ASP A 90 8.17 -18.16 -9.91
CA ASP A 90 8.09 -16.79 -9.40
C ASP A 90 8.01 -16.77 -7.87
N PHE A 91 7.27 -17.70 -7.27
CA PHE A 91 7.21 -17.84 -5.81
C PHE A 91 8.56 -18.22 -5.21
N ILE A 92 9.31 -19.11 -5.84
CA ILE A 92 10.67 -19.47 -5.39
C ILE A 92 11.61 -18.25 -5.48
N LEU A 93 11.55 -17.49 -6.59
CA LEU A 93 12.33 -16.27 -6.78
C LEU A 93 12.00 -15.23 -5.70
N MET A 94 10.71 -14.96 -5.47
CA MET A 94 10.25 -14.06 -4.41
C MET A 94 10.72 -14.52 -3.03
N ALA A 95 10.67 -15.82 -2.74
CA ALA A 95 11.14 -16.35 -1.46
C ALA A 95 12.62 -16.01 -1.21
N GLY A 96 13.48 -16.23 -2.21
CA GLY A 96 14.90 -15.94 -2.02
C GLY A 96 15.22 -14.46 -2.03
N MET A 97 14.49 -13.62 -2.77
CA MET A 97 14.69 -12.17 -2.71
C MET A 97 14.24 -11.60 -1.35
N LEU A 98 13.11 -12.08 -0.83
CA LEU A 98 12.68 -11.75 0.53
C LEU A 98 13.68 -12.26 1.57
N TYR A 99 14.20 -13.48 1.41
CA TYR A 99 15.23 -13.99 2.32
C TYR A 99 16.54 -13.20 2.22
N TRP A 100 16.93 -12.74 1.03
CA TRP A 100 18.15 -11.95 0.89
C TRP A 100 18.03 -10.58 1.59
N GLY A 101 16.84 -9.95 1.55
CA GLY A 101 16.60 -8.66 2.20
C GLY A 101 16.27 -8.75 3.70
N GLU A 102 15.37 -9.66 4.07
CA GLU A 102 14.75 -9.75 5.41
C GLU A 102 15.18 -11.00 6.19
N GLY A 103 16.01 -11.85 5.59
CA GLY A 103 16.51 -13.08 6.18
C GLY A 103 17.39 -12.85 7.39
N SER A 104 17.38 -13.84 8.27
CA SER A 104 18.30 -13.91 9.39
C SER A 104 19.75 -13.93 8.90
N LYS A 105 20.61 -13.20 9.62
CA LYS A 105 22.07 -13.21 9.40
C LYS A 105 22.75 -14.47 9.97
N THR A 106 22.02 -15.29 10.71
CA THR A 106 22.50 -16.59 11.21
C THR A 106 22.13 -17.72 10.24
N PHE A 107 22.67 -18.93 10.47
CA PHE A 107 22.42 -20.12 9.63
C PHE A 107 21.02 -20.73 9.79
N ASP A 108 19.98 -19.91 10.00
CA ASP A 108 18.60 -20.34 10.16
C ASP A 108 17.69 -19.75 9.08
N LEU A 109 16.84 -20.58 8.49
CA LEU A 109 15.81 -20.10 7.57
C LEU A 109 14.70 -19.42 8.37
N ALA A 110 14.87 -18.13 8.60
CA ALA A 110 13.91 -17.28 9.27
C ALA A 110 13.89 -15.86 8.70
N ILE A 111 12.71 -15.26 8.70
CA ILE A 111 12.49 -13.83 8.41
C ILE A 111 11.65 -13.23 9.54
N ILE A 112 11.76 -11.94 9.77
CA ILE A 112 10.90 -11.21 10.71
C ILE A 112 10.32 -9.98 10.01
N ASN A 113 9.00 -9.81 10.09
CA ASN A 113 8.37 -8.65 9.46
C ASN A 113 7.08 -8.25 10.19
N THR A 114 6.61 -7.04 9.88
CA THR A 114 5.37 -6.47 10.40
C THR A 114 4.23 -6.57 9.39
N ASP A 115 4.54 -6.77 8.11
CA ASP A 115 3.55 -6.93 7.05
C ASP A 115 3.16 -8.41 6.86
N PRO A 116 1.90 -8.79 7.14
CA PRO A 116 1.43 -10.15 6.91
C PRO A 116 1.40 -10.55 5.43
N ALA A 117 1.24 -9.61 4.49
CA ALA A 117 1.26 -9.91 3.06
C ALA A 117 2.64 -10.41 2.62
N LEU A 118 3.71 -9.78 3.13
CA LEU A 118 5.08 -10.22 2.88
C LEU A 118 5.33 -11.64 3.39
N LEU A 119 4.93 -11.92 4.65
CA LEU A 119 5.07 -13.25 5.22
C LEU A 119 4.24 -14.32 4.48
N ARG A 120 3.04 -13.98 3.99
CA ARG A 120 2.24 -14.89 3.14
C ARG A 120 2.95 -15.24 1.83
N ILE A 121 3.54 -14.25 1.16
CA ILE A 121 4.30 -14.49 -0.09
C ILE A 121 5.49 -15.40 0.21
N PHE A 122 6.20 -15.14 1.31
CA PHE A 122 7.30 -16.01 1.73
C PHE A 122 6.84 -17.45 2.00
N ILE A 123 5.72 -17.65 2.71
CA ILE A 123 5.12 -18.98 2.93
C ILE A 123 4.79 -19.68 1.60
N LYS A 124 4.18 -18.98 0.65
CA LYS A 124 3.88 -19.54 -0.68
C LYS A 124 5.16 -19.98 -1.41
N GLY A 125 6.21 -19.16 -1.31
CA GLY A 125 7.55 -19.49 -1.80
C GLY A 125 8.14 -20.73 -1.16
N LEU A 126 7.98 -20.89 0.16
CA LEU A 126 8.41 -22.09 0.87
C LEU A 126 7.61 -23.33 0.42
N TYR A 127 6.30 -23.21 0.19
CA TYR A 127 5.50 -24.31 -0.35
C TYR A 127 5.90 -24.68 -1.78
N ALA A 128 6.23 -23.70 -2.63
CA ALA A 128 6.80 -23.94 -3.96
C ALA A 128 8.19 -24.64 -3.90
N MET A 129 8.91 -24.49 -2.79
CA MET A 129 10.14 -25.26 -2.52
C MET A 129 9.86 -26.61 -1.83
N ASN A 130 8.60 -27.04 -1.74
CA ASN A 130 8.15 -28.25 -1.06
C ASN A 130 8.44 -28.30 0.45
N VAL A 131 8.51 -27.15 1.13
CA VAL A 131 8.64 -27.10 2.59
C VAL A 131 7.33 -27.59 3.25
N PRO A 132 7.38 -28.59 4.14
CA PRO A 132 6.18 -29.05 4.85
C PRO A 132 5.58 -27.98 5.75
N LYS A 133 4.25 -27.88 5.79
CA LYS A 133 3.52 -26.87 6.59
C LYS A 133 3.88 -26.94 8.06
N GLU A 134 4.04 -28.13 8.62
CA GLU A 134 4.38 -28.38 10.01
C GLU A 134 5.78 -27.90 10.41
N TYR A 135 6.67 -27.69 9.42
CA TYR A 135 8.01 -27.13 9.66
C TYR A 135 7.95 -25.62 9.83
N ILE A 136 6.93 -24.95 9.30
CA ILE A 136 6.73 -23.52 9.46
C ILE A 136 6.28 -23.26 10.90
N LYS A 137 7.06 -22.44 11.60
CA LYS A 137 6.80 -22.00 12.97
C LYS A 137 6.90 -20.49 13.05
N ILE A 138 6.15 -19.89 13.96
CA ILE A 138 6.19 -18.45 14.22
C ILE A 138 6.51 -18.16 15.68
N SER A 139 7.14 -17.01 15.91
CA SER A 139 7.26 -16.38 17.23
C SER A 139 6.88 -14.92 17.10
N LEU A 140 6.19 -14.38 18.09
CA LEU A 140 5.79 -12.98 18.08
C LEU A 140 6.75 -12.13 18.91
N ARG A 141 6.99 -10.90 18.48
CA ARG A 141 7.64 -9.87 19.29
C ARG A 141 6.62 -8.77 19.58
N LEU A 142 6.18 -8.69 20.83
CA LEU A 142 5.14 -7.78 21.28
C LEU A 142 5.71 -6.70 22.20
N PHE A 143 5.04 -5.55 22.24
CA PHE A 143 5.36 -4.43 23.13
C PHE A 143 4.32 -4.39 24.25
N GLY A 144 4.70 -3.87 25.43
CA GLY A 144 3.88 -3.97 26.64
C GLY A 144 2.50 -3.28 26.58
N ASP A 145 2.22 -2.52 25.53
CA ASP A 145 0.94 -1.84 25.28
C ASP A 145 0.04 -2.56 24.25
N LEU A 146 0.47 -3.71 23.73
CA LEU A 146 -0.28 -4.53 22.78
C LEU A 146 -1.05 -5.65 23.48
N ASP A 147 -2.21 -6.01 22.93
CA ASP A 147 -2.98 -7.16 23.38
C ASP A 147 -2.38 -8.45 22.80
N GLU A 148 -1.97 -9.36 23.69
CA GLU A 148 -1.37 -10.64 23.30
C GLU A 148 -2.34 -11.51 22.51
N THR A 149 -3.58 -11.65 22.99
CA THR A 149 -4.58 -12.55 22.41
C THR A 149 -4.99 -12.08 21.03
N GLU A 150 -5.21 -10.77 20.88
CA GLU A 150 -5.53 -10.13 19.60
C GLU A 150 -4.38 -10.32 18.61
N SER A 151 -3.13 -10.10 19.05
CA SER A 151 -1.95 -10.27 18.22
C SER A 151 -1.77 -11.72 17.75
N ILE A 152 -1.95 -12.70 18.65
CA ILE A 152 -1.90 -14.13 18.30
C ILE A 152 -2.97 -14.47 17.27
N HIS A 153 -4.22 -14.05 17.53
CA HIS A 153 -5.34 -14.35 16.66
C HIS A 153 -5.12 -13.77 15.26
N PHE A 154 -4.68 -12.52 15.20
CA PHE A 154 -4.33 -11.84 13.95
C PHE A 154 -3.30 -12.64 13.14
N TRP A 155 -2.14 -12.95 13.72
CA TRP A 155 -1.06 -13.61 12.98
C TRP A 155 -1.38 -15.04 12.55
N LEU A 156 -2.06 -15.81 13.40
CA LEU A 156 -2.48 -17.18 13.04
C LEU A 156 -3.49 -17.16 11.87
N LYS A 157 -4.45 -16.23 11.91
CA LYS A 157 -5.44 -16.04 10.85
C LYS A 157 -4.79 -15.58 9.55
N GLU A 158 -4.00 -14.51 9.58
CA GLU A 158 -3.39 -13.89 8.40
C GLU A 158 -2.42 -14.83 7.66
N LEU A 159 -1.80 -15.77 8.38
CA LEU A 159 -0.84 -16.74 7.84
C LEU A 159 -1.44 -18.15 7.64
N ASN A 160 -2.72 -18.35 7.97
CA ASN A 160 -3.41 -19.63 7.94
C ASN A 160 -2.64 -20.76 8.69
N LEU A 161 -2.20 -20.44 9.90
CA LEU A 161 -1.43 -21.32 10.77
C LEU A 161 -2.22 -21.73 12.02
N ASN A 162 -1.88 -22.89 12.57
CA ASN A 162 -2.48 -23.41 13.78
C ASN A 162 -1.73 -22.96 15.03
N ARG A 163 -2.39 -22.99 16.20
CA ARG A 163 -1.77 -22.57 17.48
C ARG A 163 -0.49 -23.32 17.82
N ASN A 164 -0.38 -24.61 17.45
CA ASN A 164 0.83 -25.43 17.63
C ASN A 164 2.03 -25.01 16.76
N GLN A 165 1.84 -24.03 15.87
CA GLN A 165 2.91 -23.41 15.08
C GLN A 165 3.44 -22.14 15.75
N LEU A 166 2.73 -21.57 16.72
CA LEU A 166 3.24 -20.51 17.58
C LEU A 166 4.18 -21.12 18.64
N VAL A 167 5.45 -20.73 18.61
CA VAL A 167 6.50 -21.29 19.49
C VAL A 167 6.71 -20.44 20.73
N SER A 168 6.73 -19.11 20.58
CA SER A 168 7.01 -18.21 21.69
C SER A 168 6.52 -16.80 21.44
N ILE A 169 6.43 -16.03 22.51
CA ILE A 169 6.16 -14.60 22.51
C ILE A 169 7.29 -13.92 23.27
N ASN A 170 7.92 -12.95 22.63
CA ASN A 170 9.05 -12.22 23.18
C ASN A 170 8.61 -10.77 23.45
N TRP A 171 8.64 -10.37 24.71
CA TRP A 171 8.28 -9.02 25.11
C TRP A 171 9.44 -8.04 24.90
N LEU A 172 9.15 -6.94 24.22
CA LEU A 172 10.08 -5.85 23.99
C LEU A 172 9.70 -4.65 24.85
N LYS A 173 10.73 -3.94 25.36
CA LYS A 173 10.54 -2.70 26.10
C LYS A 173 10.01 -1.61 25.16
N GLY A 174 9.11 -0.77 25.67
CA GLY A 174 8.55 0.39 24.97
C GLY A 174 7.07 0.23 24.61
N LYS A 175 6.54 1.26 23.93
CA LYS A 175 5.15 1.35 23.48
C LYS A 175 5.10 1.52 21.96
N LYS A 176 4.27 0.74 21.27
CA LYS A 176 4.14 0.76 19.80
C LYS A 176 2.69 0.68 19.29
N LYS A 177 1.70 0.76 20.18
CA LYS A 177 0.29 0.87 19.80
C LYS A 177 0.10 2.04 18.82
N GLY A 178 -0.60 1.78 17.70
CA GLY A 178 -0.79 2.73 16.60
C GLY A 178 0.27 2.70 15.49
N LYS A 179 1.45 2.11 15.72
CA LYS A 179 2.47 1.88 14.66
C LYS A 179 2.60 0.41 14.30
N LEU A 180 2.61 -0.48 15.30
CA LEU A 180 2.73 -1.93 15.15
C LEU A 180 1.60 -2.60 15.92
N LEU A 181 0.37 -2.52 15.39
CA LEU A 181 -0.84 -2.90 16.11
C LEU A 181 -0.81 -4.35 16.63
N TYR A 182 -0.13 -5.24 15.92
CA TYR A 182 -0.01 -6.67 16.25
C TYR A 182 1.45 -7.11 16.49
N GLY A 183 2.35 -6.16 16.71
CA GLY A 183 3.78 -6.42 16.88
C GLY A 183 4.46 -6.92 15.60
N MET A 184 5.53 -7.71 15.78
CA MET A 184 6.28 -8.33 14.67
C MET A 184 6.14 -9.84 14.72
N CYS A 185 6.03 -10.48 13.55
CA CYS A 185 6.04 -11.93 13.46
C CYS A 185 7.36 -12.40 12.86
N ARG A 186 8.08 -13.23 13.62
CA ARG A 186 9.22 -14.00 13.10
C ARG A 186 8.69 -15.33 12.60
N LEU A 187 8.86 -15.58 11.31
CA LEU A 187 8.64 -16.89 10.70
C LEU A 187 9.97 -17.64 10.64
N ARG A 188 9.97 -18.92 11.01
CA ARG A 188 11.11 -19.83 10.89
C ARG A 188 10.71 -21.18 10.32
N VAL A 189 11.62 -21.85 9.65
CA VAL A 189 11.44 -23.22 9.19
C VAL A 189 12.28 -24.18 10.04
N LYS A 190 11.61 -25.05 10.80
CA LYS A 190 12.26 -26.18 11.49
C LYS A 190 12.77 -27.17 10.45
N ARG A 191 13.89 -27.84 10.75
CA ARG A 191 14.56 -28.76 9.80
C ARG A 191 14.86 -28.07 8.45
N GLY A 192 15.12 -26.76 8.50
CA GLY A 192 15.23 -25.87 7.34
C GLY A 192 16.58 -25.88 6.60
N ALA A 193 17.54 -26.70 7.02
CA ALA A 193 18.93 -26.58 6.57
C ALA A 193 19.10 -26.77 5.04
N LEU A 194 18.39 -27.74 4.46
CA LEU A 194 18.41 -27.95 3.01
C LEU A 194 17.81 -26.76 2.26
N TYR A 195 16.62 -26.32 2.67
CA TYR A 195 15.92 -25.18 2.06
C TYR A 195 16.72 -23.87 2.20
N PHE A 196 17.40 -23.67 3.32
CA PHE A 196 18.34 -22.56 3.51
C PHE A 196 19.46 -22.61 2.47
N LYS A 197 20.11 -23.76 2.30
CA LYS A 197 21.16 -23.93 1.28
C LYS A 197 20.63 -23.68 -0.13
N GLN A 198 19.42 -24.12 -0.46
CA GLN A 198 18.79 -23.83 -1.76
C GLN A 198 18.61 -22.33 -1.98
N LEU A 199 18.08 -21.59 -1.00
CA LEU A 199 17.93 -20.13 -1.09
C LEU A 199 19.29 -19.42 -1.24
N ILE A 200 20.28 -19.80 -0.43
CA ILE A 200 21.64 -19.23 -0.51
C ILE A 200 22.30 -19.53 -1.85
N SER A 201 22.16 -20.74 -2.39
CA SER A 201 22.66 -21.09 -3.72
C SER A 201 22.03 -20.23 -4.81
N MET A 202 20.72 -19.99 -4.74
CA MET A 202 20.04 -19.09 -5.68
C MET A 202 20.53 -17.64 -5.58
N ILE A 203 20.71 -17.13 -4.35
CA ILE A 203 21.26 -15.78 -4.13
C ILE A 203 22.68 -15.66 -4.69
N ASN A 204 23.52 -16.68 -4.45
CA ASN A 204 24.88 -16.72 -4.97
C ASN A 204 24.91 -16.78 -6.51
N LEU A 205 23.94 -17.42 -7.14
CA LEU A 205 23.77 -17.37 -8.59
C LEU A 205 23.47 -15.93 -9.06
N PHE A 206 22.59 -15.21 -8.38
CA PHE A 206 22.24 -13.84 -8.76
C PHE A 206 23.35 -12.83 -8.56
N LYS A 207 24.18 -13.02 -7.52
CA LYS A 207 25.39 -12.19 -7.32
C LYS A 207 26.42 -12.31 -8.44
N LYS A 208 26.31 -13.34 -9.29
CA LYS A 208 27.18 -13.57 -10.45
C LYS A 208 26.56 -13.12 -11.77
N LEU A 209 25.35 -12.55 -11.75
CA LEU A 209 24.76 -11.98 -12.95
C LEU A 209 25.60 -10.77 -13.41
N PRO A 210 25.76 -10.58 -14.73
CA PRO A 210 26.55 -9.51 -15.29
C PRO A 210 25.97 -8.12 -15.02
#